data_AF-A0A7V9T5N1-F1
#
_entry.id   AF-A0A7V9T5N1-F1
#
_cell.length_a   1.000
_cell.length_b   1.000
_cell.length_c   1.000
_cell.angle_alpha   90.00
_cell.angle_beta   90.00
_cell.angle_gamma   90.00
#
_symmetry.space_group_name_H-M   'P 1'
#
loop_
_entity.id
_entity.type
_entity.pdbx_description
1 polymer ?
#
loop_
_entity_poly.entity_id
_entity_poly.type
_entity_poly.pdbx_seq_one_letter_code
_entity_poly.pdbx_strand_id
1 'polypeptide(L)' 'MPASATLSVAHVTPYVWEDAEQDVNRHVRGVADELARRGHRVLIVAPSNDSELVRAARATVRDEDVLPEPGAPPRVLALT' A
#
# COMPACT_ATOMS: atom_id res chain seq x y z
N MET A 1 7.22 22.23 15.27
CA MET A 1 7.78 21.81 13.97
C MET A 1 6.82 22.27 12.88
N PRO A 2 7.29 22.79 11.74
CA PRO A 2 6.38 23.02 10.61
C PRO A 2 5.67 21.70 10.28
N ALA A 3 4.38 21.78 9.92
CA ALA A 3 3.66 20.60 9.43
C ALA A 3 4.45 20.02 8.26
N SER A 4 4.84 18.75 8.35
CA SER A 4 5.55 18.10 7.25
C SER A 4 4.61 18.06 6.04
N ALA A 5 5.10 18.42 4.86
CA ALA A 5 4.29 18.38 3.64
C ALA A 5 3.74 16.96 3.41
N THR A 6 2.50 16.84 2.92
CA THR A 6 1.91 15.55 2.59
C THR A 6 2.67 14.89 1.44
N LEU A 7 3.25 13.71 1.70
CA LEU A 7 3.95 12.91 0.71
C LEU A 7 3.04 11.80 0.16
N SER A 8 3.36 11.32 -1.04
CA SER A 8 2.83 10.07 -1.59
C SER A 8 3.94 9.03 -1.56
N VAL A 9 3.71 7.93 -0.85
CA VAL A 9 4.73 6.89 -0.57
C VAL A 9 4.20 5.55 -1.05
N ALA A 10 5.02 4.83 -1.82
CA ALA A 10 4.74 3.47 -2.23
C ALA A 10 5.77 2.52 -1.60
N HIS A 11 5.32 1.64 -0.72
CA HIS A 11 6.10 0.50 -0.28
C HIS A 11 6.00 -0.60 -1.34
N VAL A 12 7.11 -1.28 -1.61
CA VAL A 12 7.14 -2.44 -2.51
C VAL A 12 7.78 -3.60 -1.74
N THR A 13 7.11 -4.75 -1.73
CA THR A 13 7.61 -5.98 -1.09
C THR A 13 7.61 -7.12 -2.10
N PRO A 14 8.64 -7.99 -2.12
CA PRO A 14 8.65 -9.17 -2.98
C PRO A 14 7.87 -10.36 -2.40
N TYR A 15 7.31 -10.23 -1.18
CA TYR A 15 6.61 -11.31 -0.49
C TYR A 15 5.09 -11.21 -0.69
N VAL A 16 4.44 -12.37 -0.84
CA VAL A 16 2.98 -12.47 -0.98
C VAL A 16 2.28 -11.80 0.20
N TRP A 17 1.39 -10.85 -0.08
CA TRP A 17 0.84 -9.96 0.95
C TRP A 17 -0.06 -10.67 1.97
N GLU A 18 -0.80 -11.68 1.51
CA GLU A 18 -1.74 -12.46 2.32
C GLU A 18 -1.04 -13.43 3.28
N ASP A 19 0.26 -13.69 3.06
CA ASP A 19 1.05 -14.55 3.95
C ASP A 19 1.39 -13.81 5.26
N ALA A 20 0.65 -14.13 6.32
CA ALA A 20 0.74 -13.49 7.63
C ALA A 20 2.03 -13.81 8.40
N GLU A 21 2.76 -14.87 8.00
CA GLU A 21 4.00 -15.29 8.65
C GLU A 21 5.22 -14.48 8.18
N GLN A 22 5.06 -13.61 7.17
CA GLN A 22 6.15 -12.80 6.62
C GLN A 22 6.45 -11.56 7.49
N ASP A 23 7.54 -11.63 8.25
CA ASP A 23 8.02 -10.52 9.10
C ASP A 23 8.23 -9.22 8.33
N VAL A 24 8.66 -9.30 7.07
CA VAL A 24 8.82 -8.14 6.20
C VAL A 24 7.48 -7.45 5.94
N ASN A 25 6.41 -8.20 5.65
CA ASN A 25 5.09 -7.63 5.41
C ASN A 25 4.49 -7.03 6.68
N ARG A 26 4.76 -7.65 7.84
CA ARG A 26 4.41 -7.08 9.15
C ARG A 26 5.10 -5.74 9.39
N HIS A 27 6.39 -5.64 9.12
CA HIS A 27 7.14 -4.39 9.22
C HIS A 27 6.60 -3.32 8.26
N VAL A 28 6.39 -3.68 6.99
CA VAL A 28 5.83 -2.78 5.97
C VAL A 28 4.46 -2.26 6.41
N ARG A 29 3.57 -3.12 6.91
CA ARG A 29 2.24 -2.71 7.41
C ARG A 29 2.37 -1.70 8.55
N GLY A 30 3.20 -1.97 9.55
CA GLY A 30 3.38 -1.06 10.69
C GLY A 30 3.92 0.32 10.29
N VAL A 31 4.89 0.37 9.37
CA VAL A 31 5.42 1.65 8.86
C VAL A 31 4.38 2.37 8.02
N ALA A 32 3.68 1.67 7.14
CA ALA A 32 2.66 2.23 6.27
C ALA A 32 1.49 2.83 7.07
N ASP A 33 1.01 2.11 8.08
CA ASP A 33 -0.05 2.57 8.98
C ASP A 33 0.37 3.85 9.72
N GLU A 34 1.63 3.89 10.20
CA GLU A 34 2.15 5.08 10.88
C GLU A 34 2.28 6.28 9.95
N LEU A 35 2.75 6.08 8.71
CA LEU A 35 2.84 7.15 7.72
C LEU A 35 1.46 7.68 7.32
N ALA A 36 0.49 6.78 7.11
CA ALA A 36 -0.90 7.14 6.85
C ALA A 36 -1.45 7.98 8.01
N ARG A 37 -1.27 7.52 9.25
CA ARG A 37 -1.74 8.21 10.46
C ARG A 37 -1.13 9.61 10.66
N ARG A 38 0.03 9.88 10.04
CA ARG A 38 0.68 11.21 9.99
C ARG A 38 0.17 12.11 8.86
N GLY A 39 -0.80 11.66 8.07
CA GLY A 39 -1.43 12.42 6.99
C GLY A 39 -0.78 12.24 5.61
N HIS A 40 -0.01 11.18 5.41
CA HIS A 40 0.56 10.84 4.10
C HIS A 40 -0.41 9.96 3.28
N ARG A 41 -0.19 9.91 1.96
CA ARG A 41 -0.85 8.94 1.07
C ARG A 41 0.05 7.71 0.95
N VAL A 42 -0.44 6.53 1.33
CA VAL A 42 0.41 5.34 1.39
C VAL A 42 -0.18 4.19 0.57
N LEU A 43 0.62 3.71 -0.38
CA LEU A 43 0.35 2.53 -1.19
C LEU A 43 1.31 1.41 -0.79
N ILE A 44 0.85 0.17 -0.82
CA ILE A 44 1.68 -1.04 -0.68
C ILE A 44 1.50 -1.85 -1.94
N VAL A 45 2.57 -2.09 -2.67
CA VAL A 45 2.61 -2.91 -3.87
C VAL A 45 3.26 -4.24 -3.52
N ALA A 46 2.52 -5.34 -3.70
CA ALA A 46 2.94 -6.64 -3.23
C ALA A 46 2.42 -7.76 -4.14
N PRO A 47 3.16 -8.86 -4.30
CA PRO A 47 2.64 -10.08 -4.87
C PRO A 47 1.37 -10.56 -4.15
N SER A 48 0.44 -11.17 -4.88
CA SER A 48 -0.73 -11.84 -4.32
C SER A 48 -0.89 -13.22 -4.94
N ASN A 49 -1.51 -14.15 -4.22
CA ASN A 49 -1.98 -15.40 -4.81
C ASN A 49 -3.48 -15.34 -5.20
N ASP A 50 -4.13 -14.20 -4.94
CA ASP A 50 -5.53 -13.96 -5.26
C ASP A 50 -5.67 -13.26 -6.63
N SER A 51 -6.09 -14.04 -7.62
CA SER A 51 -6.28 -13.56 -8.99
C SER A 51 -7.34 -12.47 -9.14
N GLU A 52 -8.34 -12.42 -8.25
CA GLU A 52 -9.37 -11.38 -8.27
C GLU A 52 -8.80 -10.05 -7.81
N LEU A 53 -7.98 -10.06 -6.74
CA LEU A 53 -7.27 -8.87 -6.26
C LEU A 53 -6.31 -8.32 -7.32
N VAL A 54 -5.56 -9.18 -8.02
CA VAL A 54 -4.69 -8.76 -9.12
C VAL A 54 -5.49 -8.10 -10.25
N ARG A 55 -6.61 -8.71 -10.64
CA ARG A 55 -7.45 -8.16 -11.72
C ARG A 55 -8.01 -6.79 -11.35
N ALA A 56 -8.50 -6.64 -10.12
CA ALA A 56 -8.98 -5.37 -9.59
C ALA A 56 -7.88 -4.31 -9.59
N ALA A 57 -6.69 -4.65 -9.07
CA ALA A 57 -5.52 -3.78 -9.07
C ALA A 57 -5.13 -3.29 -10.48
N ARG A 58 -5.10 -4.19 -11.47
CA ARG A 58 -4.80 -3.82 -12.87
C ARG A 58 -5.82 -2.86 -13.46
N ALA A 59 -7.09 -2.94 -13.06
CA ALA A 59 -8.11 -1.98 -13.48
C ALA A 59 -7.87 -0.62 -12.83
N THR A 60 -7.62 -0.58 -11.51
CA THR A 60 -7.38 0.67 -10.77
C THR A 60 -6.18 1.45 -11.30
N VAL A 61 -5.08 0.79 -11.68
CA VAL A 61 -3.91 1.47 -12.26
C VAL A 61 -4.24 2.18 -13.57
N ARG A 62 -5.19 1.66 -14.36
CA ARG A 62 -5.58 2.26 -15.65
C ARG A 62 -6.44 3.52 -15.50
N ASP A 63 -7.15 3.65 -14.38
CA ASP A 63 -8.03 4.80 -14.11
C ASP A 63 -7.31 5.95 -13.37
N GLU A 64 -5.98 5.89 -13.23
CA GLU A 64 -5.09 6.90 -12.59
C GLU A 64 -5.37 7.20 -11.09
N ASP A 65 -6.47 6.70 -10.53
CA ASP A 65 -6.86 6.89 -9.12
C ASP A 65 -6.32 5.78 -8.19
N VAL A 66 -5.00 5.61 -8.21
CA VAL A 66 -4.35 4.53 -7.43
C VAL A 66 -4.06 4.94 -5.99
N LEU A 67 -3.84 6.23 -5.73
CA LEU A 67 -3.41 6.71 -4.42
C LEU A 67 -4.63 6.90 -3.50
N PRO A 68 -4.54 6.47 -2.23
CA PRO A 68 -5.58 6.81 -1.27
C PRO A 68 -5.52 8.31 -0.90
N GLU A 69 -6.62 8.82 -0.35
CA GLU A 69 -6.67 10.16 0.23
C GLU A 69 -5.64 10.32 1.36
N PRO A 70 -5.11 11.54 1.61
CA PRO A 70 -4.21 11.78 2.73
C PRO A 70 -4.82 11.34 4.06
N GLY A 71 -4.09 10.54 4.83
CA GLY A 71 -4.58 10.08 6.13
C GLY A 71 -5.46 8.82 6.10
N ALA A 72 -5.90 8.39 4.92
CA ALA A 72 -6.66 7.14 4.79
C ALA A 72 -5.76 5.91 5.03
N PRO A 73 -6.33 4.76 5.45
CA PRO A 73 -5.56 3.52 5.62
C PRO A 73 -4.75 3.16 4.37
N PRO A 74 -3.58 2.51 4.52
CA PRO A 74 -2.77 2.11 3.38
C PRO A 74 -3.56 1.27 2.40
N ARG A 75 -3.49 1.63 1.11
CA ARG A 75 -4.10 0.83 0.05
C ARG A 75 -3.10 -0.23 -0.41
N VAL A 76 -3.57 -1.46 -0.56
CA VAL A 76 -2.74 -2.56 -1.09
C VAL A 76 -3.07 -2.76 -2.56
N LEU A 77 -2.04 -2.81 -3.38
CA LEU A 77 -2.10 -3.10 -4.79
C LEU A 77 -1.46 -4.46 -5.05
N ALA A 78 -2.31 -5.46 -5.24
CA ALA A 78 -1.91 -6.81 -5.56
C ALA A 78 -1.31 -6.88 -6.98
N LEU A 79 -0.13 -7.47 -7.09
CA LEU A 79 0.50 -7.82 -8.36
C LEU A 79 0.62 -9.33 -8.46
N THR A 80 0.47 -9.87 -9.68
CA THR A 80 0.90 -11.19 -10.22
C THR A 80 0.02 -11.50 -11.42
#